data_AF-A0A0K0FS44-F1
#
_entry.id   AF-A0A0K0FS44-F1
#
_cell.length_a   1.000
_cell.length_b   1.000
_cell.length_c   1.000
_cell.angle_alpha   90.00
_cell.angle_beta   90.00
_cell.angle_gamma   90.00
#
_symmetry.space_group_name_H-M   'P 1'
#
loop_
_entity.id
_entity.type
_entity.pdbx_description
1 polymer ?
#
loop_
_entity_poly.entity_id
_entity_poly.type
_entity_poly.pdbx_seq_one_letter_code
_entity_poly.pdbx_strand_id
1 'polypeptide(L)'
;MLEWPIYKESKNNINKNLLMENITDKTFVDEKIKELENVKIIAASDGSSGKDSLGKATLIEVRIHNNIYLLQGSLEGRKVYHLERNLTHMDMELEALLFNAIITDNIPAVCIVDSEALIPMWENLMNMDPSEELRSRRRRILEIIKQCGLKKTSIMWLPRNSITLMDKVDNLAKNA
;
A
#
# COMPACT_ATOMS: atom_id res chain seq x y z
N MET A 1 14.61 6.08 15.52
CA MET A 1 13.99 7.05 14.60
C MET A 1 14.11 6.43 13.22
N LEU A 2 12.99 6.06 12.59
CA LEU A 2 12.97 5.68 11.18
C LEU A 2 13.00 6.99 10.39
N GLU A 3 14.08 7.27 9.69
CA GLU A 3 14.17 8.44 8.80
C GLU A 3 13.47 8.11 7.48
N TRP A 4 12.47 8.90 7.12
CA TRP A 4 11.70 8.78 5.88
C TRP A 4 12.33 9.70 4.84
N PRO A 5 13.03 9.17 3.81
CA PRO A 5 13.60 10.02 2.78
C PRO A 5 12.46 10.64 1.94
N ILE A 6 12.47 11.98 1.81
CA ILE A 6 11.51 12.76 1.03
C ILE A 6 12.14 13.09 -0.32
N TYR A 7 11.48 12.71 -1.42
CA TYR A 7 11.95 13.03 -2.78
C TYR A 7 11.02 14.04 -3.46
N LYS A 8 11.62 15.02 -4.15
CA LYS A 8 10.92 15.98 -5.00
C LYS A 8 11.21 15.67 -6.47
N GLU A 9 10.22 15.26 -7.24
CA GLU A 9 10.37 15.10 -8.70
C GLU A 9 10.17 16.45 -9.41
N SER A 10 11.06 16.81 -10.36
CA SER A 10 10.99 18.07 -11.11
C SER A 10 10.18 17.91 -12.42
N LYS A 11 9.43 18.95 -12.80
CA LYS A 11 8.50 18.98 -13.95
C LYS A 11 9.11 18.68 -15.33
N ASN A 12 10.43 18.71 -15.49
CA ASN A 12 11.02 18.55 -16.83
C ASN A 12 10.99 17.11 -17.38
N ASN A 13 10.55 16.14 -16.59
CA ASN A 13 10.20 14.79 -17.05
C ASN A 13 8.68 14.50 -17.04
N ILE A 14 7.83 15.50 -16.75
CA ILE A 14 6.39 15.29 -16.50
C ILE A 14 5.54 15.45 -17.77
N ASN A 15 6.10 15.99 -18.86
CA ASN A 15 5.39 16.09 -20.13
C ASN A 15 5.64 14.87 -21.02
N LYS A 16 5.01 13.75 -20.64
CA LYS A 16 4.51 12.63 -21.46
C LYS A 16 4.62 11.32 -20.65
N ASN A 17 3.47 10.69 -20.40
CA ASN A 17 3.34 9.24 -20.12
C ASN A 17 3.66 8.71 -18.70
N LEU A 18 2.94 9.18 -17.67
CA LEU A 18 2.80 8.42 -16.40
C LEU A 18 1.47 7.63 -16.32
N LEU A 19 0.68 7.70 -17.39
CA LEU A 19 -0.52 6.92 -17.68
C LEU A 19 -0.31 6.25 -19.04
N MET A 20 0.49 5.18 -19.10
CA MET A 20 0.60 4.33 -20.29
C MET A 20 0.05 2.96 -19.92
N GLU A 21 -1.03 2.63 -20.62
CA GLU A 21 -1.87 1.46 -20.44
C GLU A 21 -1.10 0.17 -20.72
N ASN A 22 -1.20 -0.81 -19.83
CA ASN A 22 -0.96 -2.21 -20.17
C ASN A 22 -2.17 -3.07 -19.77
N ILE A 23 -2.95 -3.38 -20.81
CA ILE A 23 -4.05 -4.34 -20.98
C ILE A 23 -4.56 -5.04 -19.71
N THR A 24 -5.52 -4.39 -19.06
CA THR A 24 -6.69 -4.99 -18.39
C THR A 24 -7.83 -3.99 -18.59
N ASP A 25 -9.08 -4.46 -18.67
CA ASP A 25 -10.29 -3.71 -19.07
C ASP A 25 -10.17 -2.18 -18.92
N LYS A 26 -9.77 -1.50 -20.02
CA LYS A 26 -9.32 -0.09 -20.04
C LYS A 26 -10.30 0.84 -19.34
N THR A 27 -11.59 0.59 -19.56
CA THR A 27 -12.69 1.41 -19.07
C THR A 27 -12.71 1.47 -17.54
N PHE A 28 -12.49 0.33 -16.87
CA PHE A 28 -12.46 0.26 -15.41
C PHE A 28 -11.25 1.01 -14.84
N VAL A 29 -10.06 0.79 -15.41
CA VAL A 29 -8.82 1.42 -14.95
C VAL A 29 -8.89 2.94 -15.14
N ASP A 30 -9.41 3.40 -16.29
CA ASP A 30 -9.57 4.82 -16.60
C ASP A 30 -10.54 5.53 -15.63
N GLU A 31 -11.65 4.87 -15.27
CA GLU A 31 -12.59 5.39 -14.27
C GLU A 31 -11.93 5.56 -12.90
N LYS A 32 -11.16 4.55 -12.47
CA LYS A 32 -10.44 4.61 -11.20
C LYS A 32 -9.33 5.66 -11.19
N ILE A 33 -8.62 5.83 -12.30
CA ILE A 33 -7.61 6.88 -12.44
C ILE A 33 -8.25 8.27 -12.35
N LYS A 34 -9.42 8.48 -12.96
CA LYS A 34 -10.19 9.74 -12.83
C LYS A 34 -10.63 10.00 -11.39
N GLU A 35 -11.05 8.96 -10.65
CA GLU A 35 -11.35 9.11 -9.22
C GLU A 35 -10.13 9.61 -8.44
N LEU A 36 -8.93 9.15 -8.79
CA LEU A 36 -7.67 9.52 -8.13
C LEU A 36 -7.17 10.92 -8.48
N GLU A 37 -7.55 11.53 -9.60
CA GLU A 37 -7.07 12.87 -10.02
C GLU A 37 -7.33 13.94 -8.94
N ASN A 38 -8.46 13.84 -8.24
CA ASN A 38 -8.88 14.78 -7.20
C ASN A 38 -8.40 14.40 -5.79
N VAL A 39 -7.75 13.26 -5.64
CA VAL A 39 -7.24 12.78 -4.35
C VAL A 39 -5.93 13.48 -4.02
N LYS A 40 -5.88 14.15 -2.87
CA LYS A 40 -4.69 14.88 -2.42
C LYS A 40 -3.58 13.95 -1.94
N ILE A 41 -3.93 12.82 -1.34
CA ILE A 41 -2.96 11.89 -0.74
C ILE A 41 -3.31 10.47 -1.15
N ILE A 42 -2.35 9.81 -1.80
CA ILE A 42 -2.48 8.43 -2.26
C ILE A 42 -1.39 7.62 -1.57
N ALA A 43 -1.77 6.53 -0.91
CA ALA A 43 -0.83 5.64 -0.24
C ALA A 43 -0.82 4.29 -0.96
N ALA A 44 0.21 4.02 -1.75
CA ALA A 44 0.41 2.73 -2.38
C ALA A 44 1.17 1.80 -1.43
N SER A 45 0.81 0.52 -1.41
CA SER A 45 1.51 -0.53 -0.64
C SER A 45 1.65 -1.77 -1.47
N ASP A 46 2.76 -2.49 -1.28
CA ASP A 46 2.98 -3.83 -1.84
C ASP A 46 3.80 -4.69 -0.86
N GLY A 47 3.57 -6.00 -0.92
CA GLY A 47 4.30 -7.01 -0.17
C GLY A 47 4.88 -8.08 -1.07
N SER A 48 6.20 -8.22 -1.13
CA SER A 48 6.87 -9.17 -2.02
C SER A 48 7.46 -10.38 -1.28
N SER A 49 7.33 -11.55 -1.90
CA SER A 49 8.07 -12.77 -1.54
C SER A 49 9.08 -13.10 -2.64
N GLY A 50 10.19 -12.36 -2.69
CA GLY A 50 11.29 -12.63 -3.61
C GLY A 50 11.91 -14.01 -3.38
N LYS A 51 12.84 -14.42 -4.26
CA LYS A 51 13.48 -15.76 -4.20
C LYS A 51 14.18 -16.05 -2.86
N ASP A 52 14.76 -15.03 -2.23
CA ASP A 52 15.63 -15.20 -1.05
C ASP A 52 15.27 -14.27 0.14
N SER A 53 14.25 -13.42 -0.01
CA SER A 53 13.83 -12.46 1.01
C SER A 53 12.33 -12.16 0.93
N LEU A 54 11.80 -11.75 2.08
CA LEU A 54 10.46 -11.18 2.20
C LEU A 54 10.61 -9.68 2.37
N GLY A 55 9.87 -8.88 1.63
CA GLY A 55 9.93 -7.42 1.70
C GLY A 55 8.53 -6.81 1.68
N LYS A 56 8.34 -5.70 2.39
CA LYS A 56 7.15 -4.86 2.22
C LYS A 56 7.56 -3.42 2.02
N ALA A 57 6.78 -2.69 1.23
CA ALA A 57 7.00 -1.28 0.98
C ALA A 57 5.70 -0.49 1.02
N THR A 58 5.86 0.78 1.39
CA THR A 58 4.87 1.83 1.24
C THR A 58 5.47 2.97 0.44
N LEU A 59 4.63 3.58 -0.39
CA LEU A 59 4.93 4.79 -1.11
C LEU A 59 3.72 5.72 -1.01
N ILE A 60 3.89 6.83 -0.32
CA ILE A 60 2.84 7.84 -0.13
C ILE A 60 3.13 9.02 -1.06
N GLU A 61 2.18 9.27 -1.95
CA GLU A 61 2.14 10.42 -2.82
C GLU A 61 1.29 11.53 -2.18
N VAL A 62 1.88 12.72 -2.03
CA VAL A 62 1.20 13.91 -1.53
C VAL A 62 1.18 14.97 -2.63
N ARG A 63 -0.02 15.36 -3.05
CA ARG A 63 -0.27 16.36 -4.09
C ARG A 63 -0.62 17.70 -3.46
N ILE A 64 0.23 18.70 -3.66
CA ILE A 64 0.03 20.06 -3.15
C ILE A 64 0.11 21.03 -4.33
N HIS A 65 -1.03 21.64 -4.67
CA HIS A 65 -1.19 22.48 -5.86
C HIS A 65 -0.73 21.72 -7.11
N ASN A 66 0.35 22.17 -7.74
CA ASN A 66 0.90 21.60 -8.97
C ASN A 66 2.14 20.71 -8.71
N ASN A 67 2.41 20.36 -7.45
CA ASN A 67 3.61 19.59 -7.05
C ASN A 67 3.21 18.25 -6.45
N ILE A 68 4.04 17.24 -6.71
CA ILE A 68 3.93 15.89 -6.17
C ILE A 68 5.15 15.64 -5.27
N TYR A 69 4.90 15.16 -4.06
CA TYR A 69 5.91 14.77 -3.09
C TYR A 69 5.77 13.28 -2.79
N LEU A 70 6.89 12.56 -2.76
CA LEU A 70 6.91 11.12 -2.49
C LEU A 70 7.60 10.86 -1.16
N LEU A 71 6.88 10.17 -0.27
CA LEU A 71 7.36 9.64 1.00
C LEU A 71 7.44 8.12 0.85
N GLN A 72 8.63 7.55 0.96
CA GLN A 72 8.83 6.12 0.80
C GLN A 72 9.34 5.47 2.08
N GLY A 73 8.91 4.24 2.32
CA GLY A 73 9.43 3.41 3.39
C GLY A 73 9.36 1.95 3.00
N SER A 74 10.44 1.20 3.23
CA SER A 74 10.50 -0.22 2.98
C SER A 74 11.12 -0.94 4.18
N LEU A 75 10.78 -2.22 4.33
CA LEU A 75 11.25 -3.02 5.46
C LEU A 75 11.55 -4.45 4.98
N GLU A 76 12.83 -4.83 5.07
CA GLU A 76 13.31 -6.19 4.83
C GLU A 76 12.84 -7.14 5.93
N GLY A 77 12.35 -8.31 5.57
CA GLY A 77 11.89 -9.38 6.45
C GLY A 77 12.98 -9.97 7.38
N ARG A 78 14.26 -9.61 7.22
CA ARG A 78 15.27 -9.88 8.26
C ARG A 78 15.05 -9.00 9.50
N LYS A 79 14.46 -7.81 9.35
CA LYS A 79 14.22 -6.85 10.45
C LYS A 79 12.74 -6.72 10.85
N VAL A 80 11.77 -7.17 10.03
CA VAL A 80 10.33 -7.22 10.39
C VAL A 80 9.97 -8.50 11.19
N TYR A 81 10.79 -8.89 12.17
CA TYR A 81 10.64 -10.12 12.98
C TYR A 81 11.14 -11.41 12.32
N HIS A 82 12.41 -11.74 12.61
CA HIS A 82 13.07 -13.05 12.45
C HIS A 82 12.35 -14.27 13.10
N LEU A 83 11.09 -14.15 13.52
CA LEU A 83 10.38 -15.15 14.32
C LEU A 83 9.26 -15.91 13.58
N GLU A 84 8.74 -15.40 12.46
CA GLU A 84 7.66 -16.08 11.76
C GLU A 84 8.14 -16.72 10.45
N ARG A 85 8.51 -18.01 10.53
CA ARG A 85 8.71 -18.85 9.34
C ARG A 85 7.36 -19.00 8.62
N ASN A 86 7.37 -18.99 7.28
CA ASN A 86 6.21 -19.23 6.39
C ASN A 86 5.19 -18.07 6.24
N LEU A 87 5.69 -16.84 6.09
CA LEU A 87 4.88 -15.71 5.62
C LEU A 87 4.39 -15.95 4.19
N THR A 88 3.08 -15.80 3.94
CA THR A 88 2.54 -15.82 2.58
C THR A 88 2.65 -14.44 1.93
N HIS A 89 2.60 -14.39 0.59
CA HIS A 89 2.52 -13.12 -0.14
C HIS A 89 1.36 -12.24 0.38
N MET A 90 0.18 -12.83 0.63
CA MET A 90 -0.97 -12.09 1.17
C MET A 90 -0.77 -11.56 2.60
N ASP A 91 0.04 -12.23 3.43
CA ASP A 91 0.37 -11.70 4.75
C ASP A 91 1.22 -10.44 4.64
N MET A 92 2.13 -10.39 3.65
CA MET A 92 2.97 -9.22 3.39
C MET A 92 2.14 -8.05 2.83
N GLU A 93 1.24 -8.32 1.90
CA GLU A 93 0.28 -7.36 1.36
C GLU A 93 -0.56 -6.72 2.48
N LEU A 94 -1.07 -7.56 3.38
CA LEU A 94 -1.88 -7.13 4.51
C LEU A 94 -1.08 -6.28 5.51
N GLU A 95 0.15 -6.67 5.80
CA GLU A 95 1.04 -5.89 6.67
C GLU A 95 1.45 -4.54 6.03
N ALA A 96 1.60 -4.48 4.71
CA ALA A 96 1.89 -3.24 3.99
C ALA A 96 0.69 -2.29 4.00
N LEU A 97 -0.52 -2.82 3.77
CA LEU A 97 -1.77 -2.06 3.87
C LEU A 97 -2.02 -1.55 5.30
N LEU A 98 -1.79 -2.38 6.33
CA LEU A 98 -1.90 -1.96 7.73
C LEU A 98 -1.04 -0.73 8.01
N PHE A 99 0.17 -0.73 7.47
CA PHE A 99 1.10 0.38 7.66
C PHE A 99 0.57 1.67 7.02
N ASN A 100 0.04 1.60 5.79
CA ASN A 100 -0.61 2.73 5.13
C ASN A 100 -1.80 3.23 5.95
N ALA A 101 -2.67 2.33 6.39
CA ALA A 101 -3.85 2.65 7.17
C ALA A 101 -3.49 3.42 8.46
N ILE A 102 -2.42 3.03 9.16
CA ILE A 102 -1.95 3.70 10.38
C ILE A 102 -1.45 5.12 10.08
N ILE A 103 -0.60 5.29 9.05
CA ILE A 103 -0.05 6.62 8.72
C ILE A 103 -1.14 7.56 8.22
N THR A 104 -2.15 7.04 7.53
CA THR A 104 -3.19 7.86 6.90
C THR A 104 -4.48 7.95 7.71
N ASP A 105 -4.59 7.37 8.91
CA ASP A 105 -5.85 7.25 9.67
C ASP A 105 -6.62 8.57 9.82
N ASN A 106 -5.91 9.69 10.00
CA ASN A 106 -6.50 11.02 10.21
C ASN A 106 -6.35 11.94 9.00
N ILE A 107 -6.11 11.36 7.83
CA ILE A 107 -5.84 12.08 6.58
C ILE A 107 -6.79 11.56 5.51
N PRO A 108 -7.42 12.42 4.68
CA PRO A 108 -8.25 11.98 3.57
C PRO A 108 -7.38 11.41 2.45
N ALA A 109 -6.91 10.17 2.64
CA ALA A 109 -6.08 9.44 1.71
C ALA A 109 -6.82 8.24 1.11
N VAL A 110 -6.42 7.85 -0.09
CA VAL A 110 -6.83 6.59 -0.71
C VAL A 110 -5.64 5.64 -0.69
N CYS A 111 -5.81 4.49 -0.05
CA CYS A 111 -4.83 3.40 -0.06
C CYS A 111 -5.03 2.58 -1.35
N ILE A 112 -3.99 2.47 -2.17
CA ILE A 112 -4.02 1.66 -3.39
C ILE A 112 -3.28 0.35 -3.15
N VAL A 113 -3.90 -0.74 -3.59
CA VAL A 113 -3.39 -2.11 -3.49
C VAL A 113 -3.55 -2.81 -4.83
N ASP A 114 -2.67 -3.77 -5.15
CA ASP A 114 -2.70 -4.51 -6.42
C ASP A 114 -3.38 -5.89 -6.31
N SER A 115 -3.62 -6.36 -5.08
CA SER A 115 -4.36 -7.58 -4.79
C SER A 115 -5.83 -7.28 -4.46
N GLU A 116 -6.75 -7.63 -5.38
CA GLU A 116 -8.19 -7.41 -5.22
C GLU A 116 -8.74 -8.12 -3.97
N ALA A 117 -8.22 -9.32 -3.70
CA ALA A 117 -8.60 -10.14 -2.55
C ALA A 117 -8.27 -9.48 -1.20
N LEU A 118 -7.43 -8.44 -1.18
CA LEU A 118 -7.06 -7.73 0.03
C LEU A 118 -8.19 -6.84 0.56
N ILE A 119 -9.07 -6.32 -0.30
CA ILE A 119 -10.20 -5.48 0.11
C ILE A 119 -11.14 -6.24 1.04
N PRO A 120 -11.78 -7.36 0.63
CA PRO A 120 -12.68 -8.08 1.52
C PRO A 120 -11.94 -8.67 2.73
N MET A 121 -10.66 -8.99 2.61
CA MET A 121 -9.86 -9.43 3.76
C MET A 121 -9.71 -8.32 4.81
N TRP A 122 -9.37 -7.11 4.39
CA TRP A 122 -9.25 -5.95 5.26
C TRP A 122 -10.58 -5.58 5.89
N GLU A 123 -11.66 -5.52 5.10
CA GLU A 123 -13.00 -5.22 5.59
C GLU A 123 -13.47 -6.22 6.63
N ASN A 124 -13.22 -7.52 6.40
CA ASN A 124 -13.51 -8.55 7.39
C ASN A 124 -12.73 -8.32 8.68
N LEU A 125 -11.43 -8.02 8.58
CA LEU A 125 -10.61 -7.75 9.76
C LEU A 125 -11.11 -6.53 10.54
N MET A 126 -11.40 -5.41 9.88
CA MET A 126 -11.89 -4.21 10.56
C MET A 126 -13.14 -4.45 11.41
N ASN A 127 -14.00 -5.38 10.96
CA ASN A 127 -15.27 -5.73 11.60
C ASN A 127 -15.19 -6.94 12.56
N MET A 128 -14.08 -7.68 12.57
CA MET A 128 -13.92 -8.90 13.36
C MET A 128 -13.53 -8.59 14.82
N ASP A 129 -14.01 -9.44 15.74
CA ASP A 129 -13.51 -9.47 17.11
C ASP A 129 -12.16 -10.24 17.16
N PRO A 130 -11.09 -9.71 17.78
CA PRO A 130 -9.80 -10.40 17.86
C PRO A 130 -9.86 -11.85 18.39
N SER A 131 -10.83 -12.17 19.24
CA SER A 131 -11.02 -13.52 19.79
C SER A 131 -11.50 -14.55 18.76
N GLU A 132 -12.10 -14.10 17.66
CA GLU A 132 -12.63 -14.96 16.59
C GLU A 132 -11.58 -15.33 15.53
N GLU A 133 -10.48 -14.57 15.44
CA GLU A 133 -9.41 -14.84 14.48
C GLU A 133 -8.45 -15.89 15.03
N LEU A 134 -8.45 -17.08 14.42
CA LEU A 134 -7.61 -18.21 14.83
C LEU A 134 -6.15 -18.10 14.37
N ARG A 135 -5.88 -17.30 13.33
CA ARG A 135 -4.52 -17.07 12.83
C ARG A 135 -3.83 -16.00 13.68
N SER A 136 -2.79 -16.40 14.41
CA SER A 136 -2.00 -15.52 15.29
C SER A 136 -1.60 -14.19 14.66
N ARG A 137 -1.14 -14.19 13.40
CA ARG A 137 -0.75 -12.97 12.68
C ARG A 137 -1.93 -12.04 12.43
N ARG A 138 -3.04 -12.55 11.90
CA ARG A 138 -4.22 -11.72 11.65
C ARG A 138 -4.81 -11.21 12.95
N ARG A 139 -4.79 -12.01 14.02
CA ARG A 139 -5.15 -11.56 15.38
C ARG A 139 -4.25 -10.41 15.84
N ARG A 140 -2.93 -10.50 15.65
CA ARG A 140 -2.02 -9.39 15.94
C ARG A 140 -2.35 -8.13 15.13
N ILE A 141 -2.67 -8.28 13.85
CA ILE A 141 -3.07 -7.15 12.99
C ILE A 141 -4.38 -6.53 13.53
N LEU A 142 -5.35 -7.34 13.92
CA LEU A 142 -6.58 -6.88 14.58
C LEU A 142 -6.29 -6.12 15.88
N GLU A 143 -5.43 -6.66 16.74
CA GLU A 143 -5.01 -6.00 17.97
C GLU A 143 -4.40 -4.62 17.68
N ILE A 144 -3.54 -4.50 16.67
CA ILE A 144 -2.96 -3.22 16.24
C ILE A 144 -4.05 -2.28 15.72
N ILE A 145 -4.95 -2.75 14.86
CA ILE A 145 -6.09 -1.97 14.33
C ILE A 145 -6.90 -1.37 15.48
N LYS A 146 -7.24 -2.19 16.50
CA LYS A 146 -8.02 -1.74 17.66
C LYS A 146 -7.21 -0.80 18.58
N GLN A 147 -5.93 -1.09 18.83
CA GLN A 147 -5.04 -0.24 19.63
C GLN A 147 -4.84 1.15 19.01
N CYS A 148 -4.70 1.20 17.68
CA CYS A 148 -4.62 2.45 16.93
C CYS A 148 -5.97 3.16 16.79
N GLY A 149 -7.08 2.50 17.12
CA GLY A 149 -8.42 3.06 17.00
C GLY A 149 -8.84 3.32 15.55
N LEU A 150 -8.28 2.57 14.59
CA LEU A 150 -8.58 2.76 13.16
C LEU A 150 -10.06 2.53 12.91
N LYS A 151 -10.74 3.52 12.32
CA LYS A 151 -12.20 3.45 12.10
C LYS A 151 -12.58 3.08 10.69
N LYS A 152 -11.85 3.60 9.70
CA LYS A 152 -12.11 3.35 8.28
C LYS A 152 -10.86 3.64 7.46
N THR A 153 -10.60 2.77 6.48
CA THR A 153 -9.55 2.96 5.48
C THR A 153 -10.21 3.01 4.11
N SER A 154 -9.96 4.07 3.34
CA SER A 154 -10.42 4.13 1.95
C SER A 154 -9.44 3.31 1.12
N ILE A 155 -9.87 2.16 0.60
CA ILE A 155 -9.03 1.26 -0.19
C ILE A 155 -9.54 1.21 -1.62
N MET A 156 -8.63 1.28 -2.58
CA MET A 156 -8.90 1.12 -4.00
C MET A 156 -8.00 0.03 -4.54
N TRP A 157 -8.58 -0.95 -5.23
CA TRP A 157 -7.81 -1.90 -5.99
C TRP A 157 -7.53 -1.35 -7.39
N LEU A 158 -6.29 -1.52 -7.83
CA LEU A 158 -5.87 -1.30 -9.21
C LEU A 158 -4.98 -2.46 -9.67
N PRO A 159 -5.15 -2.99 -10.89
CA PRO A 159 -4.29 -4.07 -11.36
C PRO A 159 -2.82 -3.64 -11.41
N ARG A 160 -1.90 -4.60 -11.25
CA ARG A 160 -0.45 -4.37 -11.44
C ARG A 160 -0.18 -3.71 -12.79
N ASN A 161 0.83 -2.84 -12.86
CA ASN A 161 1.22 -2.14 -14.08
C ASN A 161 0.15 -1.19 -14.66
N SER A 162 -0.85 -0.79 -13.86
CA SER A 162 -1.87 0.18 -14.28
C SER A 162 -1.46 1.64 -14.05
N ILE A 163 -0.65 1.90 -13.03
CA ILE A 163 -0.14 3.23 -12.70
C ILE A 163 1.32 3.13 -12.24
N THR A 164 2.13 4.14 -12.58
CA THR A 164 3.56 4.17 -12.21
C THR A 164 3.80 4.13 -10.70
N LEU A 165 2.86 4.64 -9.90
CA LEU A 165 2.97 4.58 -8.44
C LEU A 165 3.01 3.11 -7.95
N MET A 166 2.19 2.23 -8.54
CA MET A 166 2.17 0.81 -8.19
C MET A 166 3.45 0.10 -8.64
N ASP A 167 3.98 0.45 -9.82
CA ASP A 167 5.25 -0.11 -10.30
C ASP A 167 6.42 0.29 -9.40
N LYS A 168 6.42 1.53 -8.90
CA LYS A 168 7.43 2.02 -7.98
C LYS A 168 7.36 1.29 -6.63
N VAL A 169 6.17 1.11 -6.04
CA VAL A 169 6.05 0.42 -4.74
C VAL A 169 6.37 -1.07 -4.85
N ASP A 170 6.02 -1.73 -5.97
CA ASP A 170 6.37 -3.13 -6.22
C ASP A 170 7.89 -3.33 -6.33
N ASN A 171 8.57 -2.43 -7.05
CA ASN A 171 10.02 -2.43 -7.10
C ASN A 171 10.66 -2.16 -5.72
N LEU A 172 10.08 -1.27 -4.91
CA LEU A 172 10.56 -1.04 -3.55
C LEU A 172 10.39 -2.29 -2.68
N ALA A 173 9.27 -3.00 -2.78
CA ALA A 173 8.99 -4.19 -1.99
C ALA A 173 9.91 -5.37 -2.39
N LYS A 174 10.20 -5.55 -3.68
CA LYS A 174 11.13 -6.58 -4.18
C LYS A 174 12.58 -6.37 -3.76
N ASN A 175 12.99 -5.12 -3.56
CA ASN A 175 14.35 -4.74 -3.19
C ASN A 175 14.51 -4.39 -1.71
N ALA A 176 13.44 -4.55 -0.91
CA ALA A 176 13.45 -4.35 0.54
C ALA A 176 14.09 -5.56 1.22
#